data_AF-A0A8T4N7P8-F1
#
_entry.id   AF-A0A8T4N7P8-F1
#
_cell.length_a   1.000
_cell.length_b   1.000
_cell.length_c   1.000
_cell.angle_alpha   90.00
_cell.angle_beta   90.00
_cell.angle_gamma   90.00
#
_symmetry.space_group_name_H-M   'P 1'
#
loop_
_entity.id
_entity.type
_entity.pdbx_description
1 polymer ?
#
loop_
_entity_poly.entity_id
_entity_poly.type
_entity_poly.pdbx_seq_one_letter_code
_entity_poly.pdbx_strand_id
1 'polypeptide(L)' 'MLAIIQEKNGSIKPTHLMYKANLSHNQMKSYLEELTSKKLVDKEMGKKGNRIIITKQGRDFLLQYHRMREFEKTFGL' A
#
# COMPACT_ATOMS: atom_id res chain seq x y z
N MET A 1 2.05 2.26 -4.19
CA MET A 1 1.36 0.98 -3.88
C MET A 1 0.41 1.09 -2.68
N LEU A 2 0.87 1.55 -1.51
CA LEU A 2 0.05 1.62 -0.29
C LEU A 2 -1.26 2.43 -0.48
N ALA A 3 -1.19 3.58 -1.15
CA ALA A 3 -2.37 4.40 -1.48
C ALA A 3 -3.42 3.64 -2.34
N ILE A 4 -2.98 2.82 -3.30
CA ILE A 4 -3.88 2.02 -4.14
C ILE A 4 -4.70 1.02 -3.30
N ILE A 5 -4.09 0.45 -2.25
CA ILE A 5 -4.76 -0.48 -1.33
C ILE A 5 -5.81 0.30 -0.52
N GLN A 6 -5.45 1.48 -0.02
CA GLN A 6 -6.36 2.36 0.72
C GLN A 6 -7.59 2.76 -0.12
N GLU A 7 -7.38 3.16 -1.38
CA GLU A 7 -8.45 3.50 -2.33
C GLU A 7 -9.42 2.34 -2.61
N LYS A 8 -8.96 1.09 -2.47
CA LYS A 8 -9.80 -0.11 -2.61
C LYS A 8 -10.36 -0.56 -1.26
N ASN A 9 -10.91 0.39 -0.50
CA ASN A 9 -11.50 0.16 0.83
C ASN A 9 -10.53 -0.61 1.76
N GLY A 10 -9.24 -0.34 1.63
CA GLY A 10 -8.19 -0.95 2.43
C GLY A 10 -7.90 -2.43 2.14
N SER A 11 -8.46 -3.02 1.08
CA SER A 11 -8.26 -4.44 0.77
C SER A 11 -8.32 -4.75 -0.73
N ILE A 12 -7.31 -5.42 -1.27
CA ILE A 12 -7.19 -5.67 -2.72
C ILE A 12 -6.62 -7.05 -3.04
N LYS A 13 -7.02 -7.63 -4.17
CA LYS A 13 -6.40 -8.85 -4.71
C LYS A 13 -4.97 -8.54 -5.21
N PRO A 14 -3.97 -9.42 -4.99
CA PRO A 14 -2.61 -9.22 -5.48
C PRO A 14 -2.51 -8.92 -6.98
N THR A 15 -3.29 -9.63 -7.80
CA THR A 15 -3.34 -9.43 -9.26
C THR A 15 -3.86 -8.05 -9.64
N HIS A 16 -4.93 -7.57 -8.98
CA HIS A 16 -5.47 -6.24 -9.22
C HIS A 16 -4.50 -5.14 -8.76
N LEU A 17 -3.78 -5.37 -7.66
CA LEU A 17 -2.78 -4.43 -7.16
C LEU A 17 -1.58 -4.34 -8.11
N MET A 18 -1.08 -5.47 -8.64
CA MET A 18 -0.01 -5.48 -9.62
C MET A 18 -0.39 -4.71 -10.89
N TYR A 19 -1.58 -4.98 -11.44
CA TYR A 19 -2.08 -4.31 -12.64
C TYR A 19 -2.21 -2.79 -12.43
N LYS A 20 -2.77 -2.35 -11.29
CA LYS A 20 -2.89 -0.92 -10.98
C LYS A 20 -1.55 -0.23 -10.66
N ALA A 21 -0.60 -0.95 -10.08
CA ALA A 21 0.69 -0.38 -9.72
C ALA A 21 1.64 -0.23 -10.92
N ASN A 22 1.30 -0.84 -12.07
CA ASN A 22 2.16 -0.91 -13.25
C ASN A 22 3.56 -1.47 -12.93
N LEU A 23 3.60 -2.54 -12.12
CA LEU A 23 4.83 -3.19 -11.68
C LEU A 23 4.94 -4.59 -12.28
N SER A 24 6.17 -5.00 -12.57
CA SER A 24 6.48 -6.42 -12.80
C SER A 24 6.21 -7.24 -11.53
N HIS A 25 6.07 -8.56 -11.70
CA HIS A 25 5.85 -9.47 -10.57
C HIS A 25 6.96 -9.37 -9.50
N ASN A 26 8.22 -9.27 -9.93
CA ASN A 26 9.37 -9.19 -9.01
C ASN A 26 9.36 -7.88 -8.22
N GLN A 27 9.16 -6.75 -8.89
CA GLN A 27 9.04 -5.45 -8.21
C GLN A 27 7.88 -5.46 -7.22
N MET A 28 6.71 -5.96 -7.65
CA MET A 28 5.52 -6.08 -6.81
C MET A 28 5.81 -6.89 -5.54
N LYS A 29 6.53 -8.00 -5.66
CA LYS A 29 6.93 -8.85 -4.54
C LYS A 29 7.84 -8.10 -3.57
N SER A 30 8.91 -7.47 -4.06
CA SER A 30 9.86 -6.71 -3.23
C SER A 30 9.17 -5.57 -2.47
N TYR A 31 8.30 -4.79 -3.15
CA TYR A 31 7.54 -3.73 -2.50
C TYR A 31 6.56 -4.26 -1.45
N LEU A 32 5.88 -5.37 -1.71
CA LEU A 32 5.00 -5.97 -0.71
C LEU A 32 5.79 -6.50 0.50
N GLU A 33 6.96 -7.10 0.28
CA GLU A 33 7.84 -7.53 1.38
C GLU A 33 8.28 -6.35 2.24
N GLU A 34 8.63 -5.21 1.64
CA GLU A 34 8.98 -3.99 2.37
C GLU A 34 7.78 -3.42 3.15
N LEU A 35 6.59 -3.35 2.52
CA LEU A 35 5.39 -2.84 3.20
C LEU A 35 4.96 -3.76 4.35
N THR A 36 5.10 -5.07 4.19
CA THR A 36 4.79 -6.06 5.24
C THR A 36 5.84 -6.01 6.35
N SER A 37 7.14 -5.88 6.04
CA SER A 37 8.20 -5.78 7.06
C SER A 37 8.04 -4.53 7.93
N LYS A 38 7.56 -3.43 7.34
CA LYS A 38 7.20 -2.19 8.04
C LYS A 38 5.81 -2.23 8.71
N LYS A 39 5.09 -3.36 8.66
CA LYS A 39 3.74 -3.55 9.22
C LYS A 39 2.69 -2.57 8.66
N LEU A 40 2.90 -2.07 7.45
CA LEU A 40 1.97 -1.17 6.77
C LEU A 40 0.85 -1.93 6.07
N VAL A 41 1.09 -3.19 5.71
CA VAL A 41 0.10 -4.10 5.10
C VAL A 41 0.23 -5.52 5.64
N ASP A 42 -0.89 -6.23 5.69
CA ASP A 42 -0.98 -7.66 5.98
C ASP A 42 -1.46 -8.46 4.76
N LYS A 43 -1.15 -9.76 4.77
CA LYS A 43 -1.63 -10.73 3.79
C LYS A 43 -2.65 -11.65 4.45
N GLU A 44 -3.87 -11.67 3.94
CA GLU A 44 -4.91 -12.59 4.39
C GLU A 44 -5.10 -13.69 3.34
N MET A 45 -4.94 -14.94 3.75
CA MET A 45 -5.27 -16.12 2.93
C MET A 45 -6.62 -16.65 3.39
N GLY A 46 -7.66 -16.42 2.59
CA GLY A 46 -9.02 -16.88 2.86
C GLY A 46 -9.54 -17.83 1.79
N LYS A 47 -10.71 -18.44 2.05
CA LYS A 47 -11.41 -19.31 1.09
C LYS A 47 -11.75 -18.61 -0.24
N LYS A 48 -11.83 -17.28 -0.24
CA LYS A 48 -12.10 -16.44 -1.43
C LYS A 48 -10.82 -15.95 -2.15
N GLY A 49 -9.66 -16.49 -1.79
CA GLY A 49 -8.35 -16.15 -2.35
C GLY A 49 -7.57 -15.13 -1.53
N ASN A 50 -6.31 -14.93 -1.93
CA ASN A 50 -5.36 -14.07 -1.21
C ASN A 50 -5.73 -12.59 -1.35
N ARG A 51 -5.60 -11.83 -0.26
CA ARG A 51 -5.83 -10.38 -0.22
C ARG A 51 -4.69 -9.66 0.50
N ILE A 52 -4.41 -8.45 0.05
CA ILE A 52 -3.51 -7.51 0.73
C ILE A 52 -4.38 -6.49 1.44
N ILE A 53 -4.15 -6.27 2.72
CA ILE A 53 -4.97 -5.41 3.59
C ILE A 53 -4.08 -4.33 4.19
N ILE A 54 -4.51 -3.08 4.13
CA ILE A 54 -3.78 -1.99 4.81
C ILE A 54 -4.06 -2.03 6.32
N THR A 55 -2.99 -1.98 7.11
CA THR A 55 -3.09 -1.96 8.57
C THR A 55 -3.52 -0.57 9.07
N LYS A 56 -3.81 -0.45 10.37
CA LYS A 56 -3.98 0.87 10.99
C LYS A 56 -2.73 1.74 10.81
N GLN A 57 -1.56 1.16 11.07
CA GLN A 57 -0.27 1.84 10.90
C GLN A 57 -0.04 2.28 9.44
N GLY A 58 -0.44 1.47 8.46
CA GLY A 58 -0.40 1.84 7.04
C GLY A 58 -1.24 3.07 6.72
N ARG A 59 -2.43 3.18 7.32
CA ARG A 59 -3.31 4.36 7.17
C ARG A 59 -2.70 5.60 7.82
N ASP A 60 -2.20 5.46 9.02
CA ASP A 60 -1.57 6.56 9.76
C ASP A 60 -0.32 7.07 9.02
N PHE A 61 0.49 6.15 8.47
CA PHE A 61 1.64 6.49 7.63
C PHE A 61 1.24 7.30 6.40
N LEU A 62 0.20 6.89 5.65
CA LEU A 62 -0.27 7.65 4.49
C LEU A 62 -0.73 9.05 4.88
N LEU A 63 -1.44 9.19 6.01
CA LEU A 63 -1.87 10.49 6.50
C LEU A 63 -0.69 11.42 6.78
N GLN A 64 0.35 10.92 7.47
CA GLN A 64 1.56 11.72 7.73
C GLN A 64 2.33 12.03 6.46
N TYR A 65 2.45 11.07 5.55
CA TYR A 65 3.09 11.27 4.24
C TYR A 65 2.39 12.38 3.45
N HIS A 66 1.05 12.39 3.41
CA HIS A 66 0.31 13.46 2.74
C HIS A 66 0.53 14.83 3.39
N ARG A 67 0.54 14.91 4.73
CA ARG A 67 0.85 16.17 5.43
C ARG A 67 2.25 16.68 5.09
N MET A 68 3.24 15.79 5.05
CA MET A 68 4.62 16.13 4.68
C MET A 68 4.70 16.64 3.23
N ARG A 69 4.01 15.98 2.29
CA ARG A 69 3.97 16.42 0.88
C ARG A 69 3.30 17.78 0.69
N GLU A 70 2.22 18.04 1.42
CA GLU A 70 1.58 19.37 1.39
C GLU A 70 2.46 20.45 2.03
N PHE A 71 3.21 20.10 3.08
CA PHE A 71 4.21 20.97 3.66
C PHE A 71 5.32 21.30 2.65
N GLU A 72 5.96 20.30 2.02
CA GLU A 72 6.97 20.50 0.97
C GLU A 72 6.45 21.42 -0.15
N LYS A 73 5.22 21.19 -0.61
CA LYS A 73 4.58 22.00 -1.66
C LYS A 73 4.34 23.45 -1.22
N THR A 74 4.04 23.68 0.05
CA THR A 74 3.77 25.02 0.60
C THR A 74 5.05 25.81 0.81
N PHE A 75 6.14 25.14 1.20
CA PHE A 75 7.41 25.80 1.56
C PHE A 75 8.50 25.69 0.49
N GLY A 76 8.27 24.98 -0.61
CA GLY A 76 9.12 24.99 -1.81
C GLY A 76 10.47 24.27 -1.65
N LEU A 77 10.53 23.22 -0.84
CA LEU A 77 11.70 22.34 -0.70
C LEU A 77 11.78 21.30 -1.83
#